data_AF-A0A7X6WMJ0-F1
#
_entry.id   AF-A0A7X6WMJ0-F1
#
_cell.length_a   1.000
_cell.length_b   1.000
_cell.length_c   1.000
_cell.angle_alpha   90.00
_cell.angle_beta   90.00
_cell.angle_gamma   90.00
#
_symmetry.space_group_name_H-M   'P 1'
#
loop_
_entity.id
_entity.type
_entity.pdbx_description
1 polymer ?
#
loop_
_entity_poly.entity_id
_entity_poly.type
_entity_poly.pdbx_seq_one_letter_code
_entity_poly.pdbx_strand_id
1 'polypeptide(L)' 'MDKISHPDKKLARAYVPFQVYSTRWGPLEGLKRGTIFPELYRPYIKQRNKYQDKRHHKHEQLPEEYLPEHPKQKWGRE' A
#
# COMPACT_ATOMS: atom_id res chain seq x y z
N MET A 1 20.14 1.79 -34.25
CA MET A 1 18.85 1.31 -33.74
C MET A 1 17.74 1.97 -34.54
N ASP A 2 17.11 1.22 -35.44
CA ASP A 2 15.98 1.73 -36.21
C ASP A 2 14.74 1.75 -35.32
N LYS A 3 14.19 2.95 -35.08
CA LYS A 3 12.97 3.09 -34.29
C LYS A 3 11.81 2.56 -35.13
N ILE A 4 11.23 1.44 -34.72
CA ILE A 4 10.01 0.91 -35.32
C ILE A 4 8.87 1.90 -35.02
N SER A 5 8.67 2.82 -35.95
CA SER A 5 7.51 3.72 -35.97
C SER A 5 6.28 2.89 -36.27
N HIS A 6 5.30 2.94 -35.38
CA HIS A 6 3.98 2.35 -35.61
C HIS A 6 3.01 3.48 -35.95
N PRO A 7 2.96 3.95 -37.21
CA PRO A 7 2.21 5.13 -37.59
C PRO A 7 0.71 5.03 -37.26
N ASP A 8 0.18 3.81 -37.21
CA ASP A 8 -1.25 3.54 -36.95
C ASP A 8 -1.59 3.33 -35.47
N LYS A 9 -0.59 3.30 -34.57
CA LYS A 9 -0.84 3.11 -33.13
C LYS A 9 -0.91 4.45 -32.41
N LYS A 10 -2.08 4.73 -31.84
CA LYS A 10 -2.25 5.87 -30.93
C LYS A 10 -1.77 5.50 -29.53
N LEU A 11 -1.09 6.43 -28.86
CA LEU A 11 -0.75 6.27 -27.45
C LEU A 11 -2.03 6.21 -26.60
N ALA A 12 -2.00 5.41 -25.53
CA ALA A 12 -3.07 5.41 -24.55
C ALA A 12 -3.25 6.82 -23.96
N ARG A 13 -4.50 7.28 -23.84
CA ARG A 13 -4.84 8.54 -23.20
C ARG A 13 -5.51 8.24 -21.88
N ALA A 14 -5.05 8.87 -20.80
CA ALA A 14 -5.74 8.79 -19.52
C ALA A 14 -7.09 9.49 -19.65
N TYR A 15 -8.16 8.81 -19.23
CA TYR A 15 -9.46 9.45 -19.02
C TYR A 15 -9.49 9.97 -17.57
N VAL A 16 -9.51 11.30 -17.42
CA VAL A 16 -9.55 11.96 -16.11
C VAL A 16 -10.86 12.73 -16.03
N PRO A 17 -11.88 12.20 -15.33
CA PRO A 17 -13.14 12.91 -15.15
C PRO A 17 -12.95 14.12 -14.24
N PHE A 18 -13.74 15.17 -14.48
CA PHE A 18 -13.84 16.29 -13.54
C PHE A 18 -14.48 15.80 -12.24
N GLN A 19 -13.76 15.91 -11.13
CA GLN A 19 -14.27 15.52 -9.83
C GLN A 19 -14.74 16.76 -9.06
N VAL A 20 -16.04 16.83 -8.80
CA VAL A 20 -16.67 17.91 -8.03
C VAL A 20 -16.85 17.46 -6.60
N TYR A 21 -15.97 17.94 -5.72
CA TYR A 21 -16.06 17.70 -4.29
C TYR A 21 -16.96 18.74 -3.63
N SER A 22 -17.99 18.31 -2.91
CA SER A 22 -18.98 19.23 -2.31
C SER A 22 -18.58 19.69 -0.91
N THR A 23 -18.37 18.74 -0.01
CA THR A 23 -18.10 18.99 1.41
C THR A 23 -16.60 18.86 1.68
N ARG A 24 -16.09 19.72 2.56
CA ARG A 24 -14.69 19.70 2.99
C ARG A 24 -14.62 19.76 4.49
N TRP A 25 -13.76 18.93 5.06
CA TRP A 25 -13.35 19.09 6.44
C TRP A 25 -12.44 20.30 6.62
N GLY A 26 -12.35 20.82 7.83
CA GLY A 26 -11.36 21.83 8.19
C GLY A 26 -9.93 21.29 8.03
N PRO A 27 -8.92 22.17 7.84
CA PRO A 27 -7.55 21.75 7.55
C PRO A 27 -6.96 20.77 8.57
N LEU A 28 -7.19 21.03 9.86
CA LEU A 28 -6.68 20.17 10.94
C LEU A 28 -7.25 18.75 10.86
N GLU A 29 -8.53 18.63 10.55
CA GLU A 29 -9.21 17.34 10.45
C GLU A 29 -8.79 16.59 9.18
N GLY A 30 -8.66 17.31 8.06
CA GLY A 30 -8.17 16.73 6.82
C GLY A 30 -6.73 16.22 6.93
N LEU A 31 -5.86 16.93 7.67
CA LEU A 31 -4.49 16.48 7.95
C LEU A 31 -4.50 15.18 8.75
N LYS A 32 -5.31 15.07 9.80
CA LYS A 32 -5.42 13.84 10.61
C LYS A 32 -5.90 12.64 9.79
N ARG A 33 -6.78 12.87 8.80
CA ARG A 33 -7.39 11.81 7.98
C ARG A 33 -6.63 11.49 6.70
N GLY A 34 -5.68 12.33 6.30
CA GLY A 34 -4.94 12.20 5.04
C GLY A 34 -5.72 12.68 3.80
N THR A 35 -6.88 13.30 3.98
CA THR A 35 -7.69 13.93 2.92
C THR A 35 -8.65 14.94 3.54
N ILE A 36 -8.85 16.10 2.90
CA ILE A 36 -9.89 17.08 3.30
C ILE A 36 -11.28 16.71 2.80
N PHE A 37 -11.36 15.78 1.85
CA PHE A 37 -12.61 15.40 1.17
C PHE A 37 -13.18 14.15 1.82
N PRO A 38 -14.36 14.22 2.47
CA PRO A 38 -14.96 13.09 3.17
C PRO A 38 -15.19 11.88 2.27
N GLU A 39 -15.61 12.11 1.03
CA GLU A 39 -15.85 11.10 0.01
C GLU A 39 -14.61 10.30 -0.41
N LEU A 40 -13.40 10.82 -0.18
CA LEU A 40 -12.15 10.09 -0.45
C LEU A 40 -11.64 9.31 0.77
N TYR A 41 -12.21 9.53 1.95
CA TYR A 41 -11.69 8.94 3.18
C TYR A 41 -12.08 7.46 3.28
N ARG A 42 -11.07 6.58 3.14
CA ARG A 42 -11.22 5.12 3.17
C ARG A 42 -10.20 4.52 4.14
N PRO A 43 -10.45 4.55 5.47
CA PRO A 43 -9.52 4.00 6.44
C PRO A 43 -9.35 2.50 6.23
N TYR A 44 -8.13 2.01 6.39
CA TYR A 44 -7.85 0.59 6.27
C TYR A 44 -8.46 -0.16 7.46
N ILE A 45 -9.52 -0.92 7.21
CA ILE A 45 -10.14 -1.75 8.24
C ILE A 45 -9.23 -2.96 8.43
N LYS A 46 -8.62 -3.09 9.61
CA LYS A 46 -7.97 -4.35 10.02
C LYS A 46 -9.06 -5.40 10.10
N GLN A 47 -9.23 -6.18 9.03
CA GLN A 47 -10.05 -7.38 9.10
C GLN A 47 -9.43 -8.26 10.18
N ARG A 48 -10.20 -8.63 11.21
CA ARG A 48 -9.80 -9.64 12.18
C ARG A 48 -9.65 -10.95 11.41
N ASN A 49 -8.44 -11.21 10.94
CA ASN A 49 -8.11 -12.43 10.22
C ASN A 49 -8.28 -13.60 11.18
N LYS A 50 -9.39 -14.34 11.06
CA LYS A 50 -9.66 -15.54 11.86
C LYS A 50 -8.56 -16.61 11.67
N TYR A 51 -7.79 -16.52 10.59
CA TYR A 51 -6.63 -17.36 10.30
C TYR A 51 -5.39 -17.00 11.12
N GLN A 52 -5.23 -15.73 11.55
CA GLN A 52 -4.07 -15.34 12.36
C GLN A 52 -4.23 -15.66 13.85
N ASP A 53 -5.47 -15.87 14.32
CA ASP A 53 -5.80 -16.20 15.72
C ASP A 53 -5.28 -17.60 16.13
N LYS A 54 -5.17 -18.54 15.18
CA LYS A 54 -4.66 -19.90 15.44
C LYS A 54 -3.14 -19.99 15.64
N ARG A 55 -2.37 -18.96 15.25
CA ARG A 55 -0.91 -18.95 15.38
C ARG A 55 -0.44 -18.55 16.79
N HIS A 56 -1.29 -17.86 17.55
CA HIS A 56 -0.95 -17.41 18.90
C HIS A 56 -1.18 -18.46 20.00
N HIS A 57 -1.89 -19.56 19.70
CA HIS A 57 -2.11 -20.65 20.66
C HIS A 57 -1.10 -21.81 20.52
N LYS A 58 -0.08 -21.67 19.67
CA LYS A 58 0.95 -22.70 19.49
C LYS A 58 2.35 -22.10 19.30
N HIS A 59 2.73 -21.16 20.17
CA HIS A 59 4.15 -21.00 20.51
C HIS A 59 4.53 -22.08 21.53
N GLU A 60 4.42 -23.33 21.07
CA GLU A 60 5.25 -24.40 21.60
C GLU A 60 6.65 -24.06 21.09
N GLN A 61 7.58 -23.83 22.02
CA GLN A 61 8.92 -23.32 21.74
C GLN A 61 9.58 -24.18 20.66
N LEU A 62 9.74 -23.64 19.45
CA LEU A 62 10.58 -24.27 18.44
C LEU A 62 12.02 -24.23 18.96
N PRO A 63 12.77 -25.35 18.93
CA PRO A 63 14.16 -25.36 19.34
C PRO A 63 14.96 -24.31 18.56
N GLU A 64 15.92 -23.67 19.23
CA GLU A 64 16.80 -22.64 18.67
C GLU A 64 17.50 -23.09 17.36
N GLU A 65 17.63 -24.41 17.18
CA GLU A 65 18.16 -25.09 15.98
C GLU A 65 17.40 -24.75 14.67
N TYR A 66 16.15 -24.28 14.74
CA TYR A 66 15.31 -23.97 13.58
C TYR A 66 15.18 -22.48 13.24
N LEU A 67 15.91 -21.58 13.91
CA LEU A 67 15.96 -20.19 13.47
C LEU A 67 16.76 -20.10 12.17
N PRO A 68 16.17 -19.65 11.04
CA PRO A 68 16.93 -19.48 9.83
C PRO A 68 17.98 -18.40 10.08
N GLU A 69 19.26 -18.71 9.85
CA GLU A 69 20.31 -17.68 9.88
C GLU A 69 19.95 -16.60 8.86
N HIS A 70 19.41 -15.48 9.35
CA HIS A 70 19.14 -14.34 8.51
C HIS A 70 20.49 -13.79 8.05
N PRO A 71 20.82 -13.83 6.74
CA PRO A 71 22.03 -13.18 6.28
C PRO A 71 21.86 -11.69 6.56
N LYS A 72 22.72 -11.14 7.42
CA LYS A 72 22.75 -9.71 7.72
C LYS A 72 23.12 -8.97 6.44
N GLN A 73 22.11 -8.52 5.69
CA GLN A 73 22.29 -7.60 4.57
C GLN A 73 22.76 -6.27 5.17
N LYS A 74 24.08 -6.07 5.17
CA LYS A 74 24.69 -4.79 5.51
C LYS A 74 24.44 -3.83 4.35
N TRP A 75 23.46 -2.95 4.49
CA TRP A 75 23.40 -1.76 3.65
C TRP A 75 24.55 -0.85 4.07
N GLY A 76 25.66 -0.94 3.33
CA GLY A 76 26.75 0.02 3.43
C GLY A 76 26.27 1.38 2.98
N ARG A 77 26.45 2.39 3.83
CA ARG A 77 26.65 3.76 3.35
C ARG A 77 28.14 3.88 3.06
N GLU A 78 28.50 3.88 1.79
CA GLU A 78 29.69 4.58 1.28
C GLU A 78 29.24 5.95 0.78
#